data_AF-A0A2J0UF27-F1
#
_entry.id   AF-A0A2J0UF27-F1
#
_cell.length_a   1.000
_cell.length_b   1.000
_cell.length_c   1.000
_cell.angle_alpha   90.00
_cell.angle_beta   90.00
_cell.angle_gamma   90.00
#
_symmetry.space_group_name_H-M   'P 1'
#
loop_
_entity.id
_entity.type
_entity.pdbx_description
1 polymer ?
#
loop_
_entity_poly.entity_id
_entity_poly.type
_entity_poly.pdbx_seq_one_letter_code
_entity_poly.pdbx_strand_id
1 'polypeptide(L)' 'MEQSSRPAAMPRIEIDLPQVVSDTLCDAAAAAGIPPAELLADALRCLPAFQRALAARPERLPAFAHSPRS' A
#
# COMPACT_ATOMS: atom_id res chain seq x y z
N MET A 1 -23.95 -22.19 -24.72
CA MET A 1 -22.49 -22.03 -24.52
C MET A 1 -22.32 -21.29 -23.20
N GLU A 2 -22.11 -22.02 -22.11
CA GLU A 2 -21.94 -21.39 -20.80
C GLU A 2 -20.50 -20.91 -20.68
N GLN A 3 -20.29 -19.60 -20.83
CA GLN A 3 -19.04 -18.97 -20.44
C GLN A 3 -18.92 -19.07 -18.93
N SER A 4 -18.29 -20.15 -18.48
CA SER A 4 -17.81 -20.30 -17.11
C SER A 4 -16.77 -19.20 -16.87
N SER A 5 -17.23 -18.06 -16.36
CA SER A 5 -16.38 -16.96 -15.92
C SER A 5 -15.59 -17.45 -14.71
N ARG A 6 -14.46 -18.11 -14.97
CA ARG A 6 -13.47 -18.36 -13.92
C ARG A 6 -13.07 -17.00 -13.36
N PRO A 7 -13.09 -16.80 -12.02
CA PRO A 7 -12.59 -15.56 -11.45
C PRO A 7 -11.16 -15.38 -11.96
N ALA A 8 -10.89 -14.22 -12.57
CA ALA A 8 -9.55 -13.89 -13.03
C ALA A 8 -8.61 -14.02 -11.82
N ALA A 9 -7.61 -14.89 -11.94
CA ALA A 9 -6.64 -15.09 -10.88
C ALA A 9 -6.02 -13.73 -10.53
N MET A 10 -6.09 -13.33 -9.27
CA MET A 10 -5.49 -12.06 -8.84
C MET A 10 -3.98 -12.11 -9.16
N PRO A 11 -3.44 -11.07 -9.82
CA PRO A 11 -2.02 -11.04 -10.16
C PRO A 11 -1.21 -11.09 -8.87
N ARG A 12 -0.29 -12.06 -8.79
CA ARG A 12 0.65 -12.16 -7.68
C ARG A 12 1.80 -11.22 -7.96
N ILE A 13 2.08 -10.32 -7.01
CA ILE A 13 3.13 -9.33 -7.09
C ILE A 13 4.14 -9.64 -6.00
N GLU A 14 5.41 -9.71 -6.36
CA GLU A 14 6.53 -9.80 -5.43
C GLU A 14 7.14 -8.42 -5.27
N ILE A 15 7.43 -8.04 -4.03
CA ILE A 15 7.96 -6.71 -3.69
C ILE A 15 9.16 -6.93 -2.79
N ASP A 16 10.32 -6.47 -3.25
CA ASP A 16 11.52 -6.44 -2.43
C ASP A 16 11.46 -5.24 -1.48
N LEU A 17 11.56 -5.52 -0.19
CA LEU A 17 11.54 -4.52 0.87
C LEU A 17 12.86 -4.56 1.64
N PRO A 18 13.39 -3.41 2.10
CA PRO A 18 14.44 -3.41 3.12
C PRO A 18 13.97 -4.18 4.34
N GLN A 19 14.86 -4.95 4.97
CA GLN A 19 14.54 -5.84 6.09
C GLN A 19 13.72 -5.14 7.19
N VAL A 20 14.16 -3.95 7.61
CA VAL A 20 13.48 -3.15 8.64
C VAL A 20 12.01 -2.82 8.29
N VAL A 21 11.73 -2.59 7.00
CA VAL A 21 10.36 -2.30 6.53
C VAL A 21 9.52 -3.57 6.53
N SER A 22 10.11 -4.69 6.09
CA SER A 22 9.45 -6.01 6.15
C SER A 22 9.09 -6.41 7.58
N ASP A 23 10.02 -6.25 8.52
CA ASP A 23 9.82 -6.56 9.94
C ASP A 23 8.70 -5.68 10.52
N THR A 24 8.75 -4.37 10.27
CA THR A 24 7.73 -3.42 10.74
C THR A 24 6.34 -3.77 10.17
N LEU A 25 6.27 -4.17 8.90
CA LEU A 25 5.03 -4.60 8.28
C LEU A 25 4.47 -5.85 8.97
N CYS A 26 5.33 -6.82 9.27
CA CYS A 26 4.95 -8.06 9.94
C CYS A 26 4.46 -7.80 11.37
N ASP A 27 5.16 -6.95 12.13
CA ASP A 27 4.76 -6.56 13.48
C ASP A 27 3.41 -5.83 13.50
N ALA A 28 3.20 -4.89 12.58
CA ALA A 28 1.94 -4.16 12.46
C ALA A 28 0.77 -5.11 12.09
N ALA A 29 1.01 -6.03 11.17
CA ALA A 29 0.02 -7.04 10.77
C ALA A 29 -0.31 -7.99 11.92
N ALA A 30 0.70 -8.44 12.67
CA ALA A 30 0.52 -9.27 13.86
C ALA A 30 -0.28 -8.54 14.95
N ALA A 31 0.01 -7.26 15.22
CA ALA A 31 -0.73 -6.45 16.17
C ALA A 31 -2.20 -6.23 15.76
N ALA A 32 -2.46 -6.13 14.45
CA ALA A 32 -3.81 -6.03 13.89
C ALA A 32 -4.54 -7.39 13.76
N GLY A 33 -3.83 -8.51 13.95
CA GLY A 33 -4.39 -9.85 13.80
C GLY A 33 -4.76 -10.22 12.36
N ILE A 34 -4.12 -9.61 11.37
CA ILE A 34 -4.39 -9.85 9.94
C ILE A 34 -3.10 -10.22 9.18
N PRO A 35 -3.20 -10.86 8.00
CA PRO A 35 -2.04 -11.14 7.17
C PRO A 35 -1.33 -9.87 6.67
N PRO A 36 0.02 -9.85 6.54
CA PRO A 36 0.76 -8.71 6.01
C PRO A 36 0.28 -8.23 4.64
N ALA A 37 -0.10 -9.15 3.76
CA ALA A 37 -0.64 -8.82 2.43
C ALA A 37 -1.99 -8.10 2.50
N GLU A 38 -2.83 -8.42 3.48
CA GLU A 38 -4.12 -7.77 3.68
C GLU A 38 -3.93 -6.36 4.23
N LEU A 39 -3.06 -6.19 5.23
CA LEU A 39 -2.68 -4.89 5.75
C LEU A 39 -2.08 -3.99 4.65
N LEU A 40 -1.18 -4.53 3.81
CA LEU A 40 -0.61 -3.80 2.69
C LEU A 40 -1.67 -3.41 1.66
N ALA A 41 -2.60 -4.31 1.33
CA ALA A 41 -3.69 -4.01 0.41
C ALA A 41 -4.60 -2.90 0.93
N ASP A 42 -4.94 -2.92 2.22
CA ASP A 42 -5.72 -1.85 2.86
C ASP A 42 -4.99 -0.51 2.86
N ALA A 43 -3.70 -0.51 3.20
CA ALA A 43 -2.87 0.69 3.13
C ALA A 43 -2.88 1.29 1.71
N LEU A 44 -2.74 0.46 0.68
CA LEU A 44 -2.79 0.90 -0.73
C LEU A 44 -4.18 1.42 -1.13
N ARG A 45 -5.27 0.83 -0.64
CA ARG A 45 -6.64 1.35 -0.87
C ARG A 45 -6.85 2.72 -0.22
N CYS A 46 -6.29 2.93 0.97
CA CYS A 46 -6.42 4.18 1.72
C CYS A 46 -5.49 5.29 1.23
N LEU A 47 -4.35 4.94 0.61
CA LEU A 47 -3.29 5.87 0.23
C LEU A 47 -3.78 7.06 -0.63
N PRO A 48 -4.61 6.89 -1.68
CA PRO A 48 -5.06 8.03 -2.50
C PRO A 48 -5.92 9.01 -1.72
N ALA A 49 -6.77 8.53 -0.81
CA ALA A 49 -7.58 9.39 0.04
C ALA A 49 -6.71 10.18 1.01
N PHE A 50 -5.73 9.52 1.62
CA PHE A 50 -4.76 10.15 2.51
C PHE A 50 -3.91 11.20 1.78
N GLN A 51 -3.41 10.90 0.57
CA GLN A 51 -2.66 11.84 -0.26
C GLN A 51 -3.49 13.08 -0.62
N ARG A 52 -4.77 12.91 -0.97
CA ARG A 52 -5.68 14.04 -1.21
C ARG A 52 -5.88 14.89 0.05
N ALA A 53 -6.10 14.26 1.19
CA ALA A 53 -6.26 14.96 2.47
C ALA A 53 -5.00 15.74 2.84
N LEU A 54 -3.81 15.15 2.65
CA LEU A 54 -2.53 15.84 2.85
C LEU A 54 -2.36 17.03 1.91
N ALA A 55 -2.67 16.88 0.62
CA ALA A 55 -2.54 17.93 -0.38
C ALA A 55 -3.50 19.12 -0.13
N ALA A 56 -4.65 18.85 0.49
CA ALA A 56 -5.64 19.87 0.85
C ALA A 56 -5.27 20.66 2.13
N ARG A 57 -4.20 20.30 2.84
CA ARG A 57 -3.81 21.03 4.06
C ARG A 57 -3.28 22.42 3.68
N PRO A 58 -3.79 23.49 4.31
CA PRO A 58 -3.38 24.87 4.02
C PRO A 58 -1.91 25.12 4.39
N GLU A 59 -1.40 24.36 5.36
CA GLU A 59 0.00 24.34 5.73
C GLU A 59 0.70 23.35 4.80
N ARG A 60 1.29 23.87 3.72
CA ARG A 60 2.14 23.11 2.81
C ARG A 60 3.35 22.57 3.57
N LEU A 61 3.16 21.47 4.28
CA LEU A 61 4.26 20.58 4.66
C LEU A 61 4.99 20.24 3.35
N PRO A 62 6.32 20.31 3.30
CA PRO A 62 7.08 19.99 2.09
C PRO A 62 6.72 18.57 1.70
N ALA A 63 5.81 18.47 0.73
CA ALA A 63 5.20 17.24 0.30
C ALA A 63 6.33 16.39 -0.26
N PHE A 64 6.64 15.26 0.42
CA PHE A 64 7.49 14.16 -0.05
C PHE A 64 8.14 14.47 -1.39
N ALA A 65 9.11 15.39 -1.38
CA ALA A 65 9.64 15.93 -2.60
C ALA A 65 10.55 14.83 -3.09
N HIS A 66 10.03 14.00 -3.98
CA HIS A 66 10.86 13.29 -4.92
C HIS A 66 11.66 14.37 -5.64
N SER A 67 12.84 14.69 -5.12
CA SER A 67 13.85 15.40 -5.87
C SER A 67 14.11 14.53 -7.11
N PRO A 68 13.85 15.03 -8.33
CA PRO A 68 14.44 14.38 -9.49
C PRO A 68 15.94 14.47 -9.29
N ARG A 69 16.60 13.32 -9.16
CA ARG A 69 18.06 13.27 -9.23
C ARG A 69 18.47 13.85 -10.58
N SER A 70 19.36 14.85 -10.52
CA SER A 70 20.01 15.53 -11.63
C SER A 70 20.72 14.58 -12.57
#